data_AF-A0A1J3CZW1-F1
#
_entry.id   AF-A0A1J3CZW1-F1
#
_cell.length_a   1.000
_cell.length_b   1.000
_cell.length_c   1.000
_cell.angle_alpha   90.00
_cell.angle_beta   90.00
_cell.angle_gamma   90.00
#
_symmetry.space_group_name_H-M   'P 1'
#
loop_
_entity.id
_entity.type
_entity.pdbx_description
1 polymer ?
#
loop_
_entity_poly.entity_id
_entity_poly.type
_entity_poly.pdbx_seq_one_letter_code
_entity_poly.pdbx_strand_id
1 'polypeptide(L)' 'YLCSSPLSNSEWNQDEVGRQMPSLVKKFWDAYFVLRDMNLKQLDISGNVIAGDEFSSFVTQVVPKLVWLDGKKLTS' A
#
# COMPACT_ATOMS: atom_id res chain seq x y z
N TYR A 1 1.69 -20.35 -23.36
CA TYR A 1 0.85 -19.37 -22.67
C TYR A 1 1.73 -18.48 -21.82
N LEU A 2 2.01 -17.25 -22.27
CA LEU A 2 2.53 -16.18 -21.41
C LEU A 2 1.32 -15.61 -20.65
N CYS A 3 0.99 -16.20 -19.51
CA CYS A 3 0.12 -15.50 -18.58
C CYS A 3 1.00 -14.53 -17.79
N SER A 4 0.78 -13.23 -17.96
CA SER A 4 1.28 -12.24 -17.03
C SER A 4 0.77 -12.62 -15.63
N SER A 5 1.64 -12.58 -14.63
CA SER A 5 1.18 -12.75 -13.25
C SER A 5 0.13 -11.65 -12.98
N PRO A 6 -1.00 -11.97 -12.32
CA PRO A 6 -1.97 -10.95 -11.91
C PRO A 6 -1.36 -9.90 -10.98
N LEU A 7 -0.19 -10.19 -10.40
CA LEU A 7 0.62 -9.27 -9.62
C LEU A 7 1.76 -8.63 -10.43
N SER A 8 1.73 -8.66 -11.77
CA SER A 8 2.76 -8.02 -12.58
C SER A 8 2.57 -6.49 -12.60
N ASN A 9 3.66 -5.76 -12.34
CA ASN A 9 3.68 -4.30 -12.45
C ASN A 9 3.82 -3.80 -13.91
N SER A 10 3.89 -4.70 -14.90
CA SER A 10 4.12 -4.35 -16.31
C SER A 10 2.94 -3.65 -17.00
N GLU A 11 1.71 -3.83 -16.49
CA GLU A 11 0.46 -3.38 -17.13
C GLU A 11 -0.32 -2.39 -16.24
N TRP A 12 0.31 -1.87 -15.18
CA TRP A 12 -0.37 -0.99 -14.24
C TRP A 12 -0.50 0.44 -14.79
N ASN A 13 -1.75 0.89 -14.91
CA ASN A 13 -2.07 2.30 -15.15
C ASN A 13 -2.03 3.06 -13.81
N GLN A 14 -1.08 3.99 -13.67
CA GLN A 14 -0.91 4.77 -12.44
C GLN A 14 -2.20 5.53 -12.10
N ASP A 15 -2.73 5.31 -10.90
CA ASP A 15 -3.72 6.17 -10.26
C ASP A 15 -3.02 7.42 -9.67
N GLU A 16 -3.76 8.28 -8.97
CA GLU A 16 -3.19 9.51 -8.39
C GLU A 16 -2.08 9.22 -7.37
N VAL A 17 -2.29 8.26 -6.47
CA VAL A 17 -1.29 7.83 -5.48
C VAL A 17 -0.05 7.29 -6.17
N GLY A 18 -0.25 6.47 -7.20
CA GLY A 18 0.81 5.91 -8.02
C GLY A 18 1.64 6.91 -8.79
N ARG A 19 1.02 8.01 -9.24
CA ARG A 19 1.72 9.14 -9.88
C ARG A 19 2.52 9.98 -8.89
N GLN A 20 2.01 10.17 -7.67
CA GLN A 20 2.71 10.95 -6.64
C GLN A 20 3.92 10.19 -6.06
N MET A 21 3.84 8.86 -5.98
CA MET A 21 4.80 8.03 -5.24
C MET A 21 5.36 6.85 -6.05
N PRO A 22 5.84 7.04 -7.30
CA PRO A 22 6.13 5.94 -8.22
C PRO A 22 7.22 4.99 -7.71
N SER A 23 8.24 5.50 -7.00
CA SER A 23 9.31 4.70 -6.42
C SER A 23 8.82 3.80 -5.29
N LEU A 24 7.98 4.33 -4.39
CA LEU A 24 7.43 3.59 -3.26
C LEU A 24 6.41 2.55 -3.72
N VAL A 25 5.56 2.89 -4.69
CA VAL A 25 4.64 1.89 -5.27
C VAL A 25 5.42 0.76 -5.96
N LYS A 26 6.49 1.07 -6.69
CA LYS A 26 7.31 0.01 -7.30
C LYS A 26 8.00 -0.86 -6.24
N LYS A 27 8.45 -0.27 -5.13
CA LYS A 27 9.09 -0.98 -4.02
C LYS A 27 8.11 -1.90 -3.27
N PHE A 28 6.89 -1.44 -3.05
CA PHE A 28 5.86 -2.13 -2.27
C PHE A 28 4.70 -2.61 -3.13
N TRP A 29 4.98 -2.99 -4.38
CA TRP A 29 3.96 -3.26 -5.39
C TRP A 29 2.91 -4.28 -4.94
N ASP A 30 3.34 -5.40 -4.39
CA ASP A 30 2.43 -6.47 -3.97
C ASP A 30 1.46 -5.99 -2.87
N ALA A 31 1.95 -5.20 -1.91
CA ALA A 31 1.12 -4.62 -0.86
C ALA A 31 0.22 -3.52 -1.41
N TYR A 32 0.74 -2.63 -2.24
CA TYR A 32 -0.01 -1.54 -2.86
C TYR A 32 -1.19 -2.06 -3.70
N PHE A 33 -0.93 -3.06 -4.54
CA PHE A 33 -1.94 -3.66 -5.41
C PHE A 33 -3.13 -4.19 -4.62
N VAL A 34 -2.86 -4.77 -3.44
CA VAL A 34 -3.89 -5.29 -2.53
C VAL A 34 -4.57 -4.16 -1.76
N LEU A 35 -3.81 -3.22 -1.21
CA LEU A 35 -4.30 -2.22 -0.25
C LEU A 35 -5.07 -1.07 -0.90
N ARG A 36 -4.72 -0.65 -2.13
CA ARG A 36 -5.30 0.54 -2.77
C ARG A 36 -6.82 0.48 -2.95
N ASP A 37 -7.35 -0.72 -3.10
CA ASP A 37 -8.77 -0.97 -3.34
C ASP A 37 -9.52 -1.32 -2.03
N MET A 38 -8.82 -1.34 -0.90
CA MET A 38 -9.41 -1.66 0.40
C MET A 38 -9.96 -0.44 1.14
N ASN A 39 -11.11 -0.63 1.78
CA ASN A 39 -11.79 0.39 2.58
C ASN A 39 -11.62 0.09 4.08
N LEU A 40 -10.38 0.09 4.56
CA LEU A 40 -10.05 -0.31 5.94
C LEU A 40 -10.20 0.84 6.95
N LYS A 41 -10.57 0.47 8.18
CA LYS A 41 -10.51 1.35 9.36
C LYS A 41 -9.32 1.06 10.26
N GLN A 42 -8.83 -0.17 10.26
CA GLN A 42 -7.68 -0.60 11.04
C GLN A 42 -6.82 -1.55 10.21
N LEU A 43 -5.51 -1.43 10.37
CA LEU A 43 -4.50 -2.32 9.80
C LEU A 43 -3.41 -2.54 10.84
N ASP A 44 -2.96 -3.78 10.96
CA ASP A 44 -1.80 -4.15 11.79
C ASP A 44 -0.75 -4.75 10.85
N ILE A 45 0.38 -4.08 10.75
CA ILE A 45 1.53 -4.48 9.95
C ILE A 45 2.69 -4.94 10.84
N SER A 46 2.57 -4.78 12.15
CA SER A 46 3.61 -5.14 13.11
C SER A 46 3.99 -6.62 13.00
N GLY A 47 5.30 -6.91 13.12
CA GLY A 47 5.84 -8.26 12.96
C GLY A 47 6.05 -8.73 11.52
N ASN A 48 5.62 -7.97 10.51
CA ASN A 48 5.98 -8.24 9.11
C ASN A 48 7.38 -7.69 8.77
N VAL A 49 8.10 -8.35 7.87
CA VAL A 49 9.45 -7.91 7.42
C VAL A 49 9.41 -6.54 6.74
N ILE A 50 8.29 -6.19 6.12
CA ILE A 50 8.08 -4.89 5.47
C ILE A 50 7.73 -3.77 6.45
N ALA A 51 7.47 -4.09 7.73
CA ALA A 51 7.11 -3.10 8.73
C ALA A 51 8.27 -2.15 8.99
N GLY A 52 8.01 -0.85 8.88
CA GLY A 52 8.99 0.22 9.08
C GLY A 52 8.38 1.57 8.74
N ASP A 53 9.01 2.66 9.18
CA ASP A 53 8.45 4.02 9.09
C ASP A 53 8.06 4.42 7.65
N GLU A 54 8.88 4.02 6.68
CA GLU A 54 8.61 4.29 5.26
C GLU A 54 7.35 3.57 4.78
N PHE A 55 7.18 2.29 5.14
CA PHE A 55 5.99 1.53 4.76
C PHE A 55 4.75 1.99 5.52
N SER A 56 4.88 2.33 6.80
CA SER A 56 3.80 2.92 7.59
C SER A 56 3.28 4.22 6.99
N SER A 57 4.18 5.12 6.59
CA SER A 57 3.83 6.39 5.91
C SER A 57 3.26 6.17 4.51
N PHE A 58 3.68 5.11 3.82
CA PHE A 58 3.12 4.73 2.53
C PHE A 58 1.68 4.21 2.67
N VAL A 59 1.42 3.34 3.64
CA VAL A 59 0.09 2.76 3.91
C VAL A 59 -0.96 3.83 4.19
N THR A 60 -0.62 4.88 4.96
CA THR A 60 -1.56 5.96 5.27
C THR A 60 -1.97 6.77 4.04
N GLN A 61 -1.13 6.83 3.01
CA GLN A 61 -1.43 7.50 1.74
C GLN A 61 -2.24 6.60 0.80
N VAL A 62 -1.96 5.30 0.81
CA VAL A 62 -2.67 4.31 -0.03
C VAL A 62 -4.07 4.01 0.49
N VAL A 63 -4.26 3.98 1.81
CA VAL A 63 -5.55 3.67 2.46
C VAL A 63 -6.03 4.90 3.24
N PRO A 64 -6.54 5.95 2.57
CA PRO A 64 -6.80 7.25 3.20
C PRO A 64 -7.90 7.23 4.27
N LYS A 65 -8.70 6.16 4.34
CA LYS A 65 -9.77 5.98 5.34
C LYS A 65 -9.31 5.22 6.58
N LEU A 66 -8.05 4.81 6.62
CA LEU A 66 -7.43 4.13 7.76
C LEU A 66 -7.42 5.07 8.97
N VAL A 67 -7.89 4.57 10.11
CA VAL A 67 -7.97 5.34 11.37
C VAL A 67 -6.98 4.80 12.39
N TRP A 68 -6.64 3.51 12.31
CA TRP A 68 -5.76 2.83 13.25
C TRP A 68 -4.67 2.07 12.50
N LEU A 69 -3.42 2.27 12.90
CA LEU A 69 -2.26 1.54 12.41
C LEU A 69 -1.50 0.96 13.62
N ASP A 70 -1.29 -0.36 13.64
CA ASP A 70 -0.62 -1.08 14.74
C ASP A 70 -1.23 -0.76 16.12
N GLY A 71 -2.56 -0.71 16.17
CA GLY A 71 -3.32 -0.35 17.38
C GLY A 71 -3.22 1.11 17.82
N LYS A 72 -2.45 1.95 17.10
CA LYS A 72 -2.32 3.38 17.37
C LYS A 72 -3.28 4.18 16.49
N LYS A 73 -3.94 5.16 17.08
CA LYS A 73 -4.83 6.06 16.34
C LYS A 73 -4.00 7.02 15.49
N LEU A 74 -4.29 7.09 14.20
CA LEU A 74 -3.74 8.08 13.29
C LEU A 74 -4.37 9.43 13.62
N THR A 75 -3.56 10.42 13.95
CA THR A 75 -4.01 11.81 14.10
C THR A 75 -4.20 12.38 12.70
N SER A 76 -5.47 12.59 12.33
CA SER A 76 -5.88 13.22 11.07
C SER A 76 -5.44 14.67 10.97
#